data_AF-A0A261Q4N1-F1
#
_entry.id   AF-A0A261Q4N1-F1
#
_cell.length_a   1.000
_cell.length_b   1.000
_cell.length_c   1.000
_cell.angle_alpha   90.00
_cell.angle_beta   90.00
_cell.angle_gamma   90.00
#
_symmetry.space_group_name_H-M   'P 1'
#
loop_
_entity.id
_entity.type
_entity.pdbx_description
1 polymer ?
#
loop_
_entity_poly.entity_id
_entity_poly.type
_entity_poly.pdbx_seq_one_letter_code
_entity_poly.pdbx_strand_id
1 'polypeptide(L)'
;MKKVRPLILSRLPVTSRWFVLVSISLVVGVVACKRMTQTTTASLDWPITGGDSGVTRFAAADQITKQNVSRLKVAWTYHSGNKAGNIQGNPLIVDGVMYVTTPAQEIIAVNATNGQEIWRHNPARAGEKFGGINRGIAYWNEGNEQRILFTANHYLLAIDARTGKTIESFGTSGRLDLNEGHMRPASDMKITAPASPVIYKDLVIVGSMSWSAPANVSGFDVRTGKNAGRSTPYPNQANSATRAGVTRISGRMGQA
;
A
#
# COMPACT_ATOMS: atom_id res chain seq x y z
N MET A 1 0.46 -8.84 96.50
CA MET A 1 0.05 -9.75 95.41
C MET A 1 -0.68 -8.93 94.34
N LYS A 2 -0.15 -8.85 93.12
CA LYS A 2 -0.67 -8.02 92.01
C LYS A 2 -1.72 -8.83 91.22
N LYS A 3 -2.91 -8.28 90.98
CA LYS A 3 -3.84 -8.80 89.96
C LYS A 3 -4.26 -7.68 89.00
N VAL A 4 -4.30 -8.09 87.74
CA VAL A 4 -4.13 -7.31 86.51
C VAL A 4 -5.40 -6.53 86.16
N ARG A 5 -5.24 -5.28 85.67
CA ARG A 5 -6.30 -4.52 84.99
C ARG A 5 -6.37 -4.96 83.52
N PRO A 6 -7.55 -5.32 82.96
CA PRO A 6 -7.74 -5.33 81.52
C PRO A 6 -8.15 -3.93 81.03
N LEU A 7 -7.67 -3.61 79.83
CA LEU A 7 -7.88 -2.35 79.12
C LEU A 7 -9.36 -2.09 78.78
N ILE A 8 -9.68 -0.81 78.86
CA ILE A 8 -10.83 -0.12 78.27
C ILE A 8 -10.77 -0.26 76.73
N LEU A 9 -11.90 -0.55 76.10
CA LEU A 9 -12.28 0.07 74.83
C LEU A 9 -13.78 0.33 74.84
N SER A 10 -14.12 1.52 75.33
CA SER A 10 -15.45 2.11 75.28
C SER A 10 -15.75 2.67 73.89
N ARG A 11 -16.91 2.27 73.35
CA ARG A 11 -17.90 3.07 72.61
C ARG A 11 -17.40 3.94 71.45
N LEU A 12 -17.85 3.62 70.24
CA LEU A 12 -18.10 4.62 69.21
C LEU A 12 -19.55 4.49 68.68
N PRO A 13 -20.26 5.61 68.50
CA PRO A 13 -21.68 5.64 68.12
C PRO A 13 -21.89 5.33 66.62
N VAL A 14 -23.06 4.76 66.33
CA VAL A 14 -23.48 4.15 65.05
C VAL A 14 -23.66 5.16 63.89
N THR A 15 -23.37 6.45 64.07
CA THR A 15 -23.68 7.49 63.07
C THR A 15 -22.62 7.72 62.00
N SER A 16 -21.46 7.05 62.07
CA SER A 16 -20.34 7.25 61.13
C SER A 16 -20.18 6.11 60.12
N ARG A 17 -21.27 5.70 59.45
CA ARG A 17 -21.20 4.75 58.32
C ARG A 17 -21.75 5.26 57.00
N TRP A 18 -22.47 6.38 57.00
CA TRP A 18 -23.03 6.96 55.77
C TRP A 18 -22.15 8.06 55.14
N PHE A 19 -21.27 8.70 55.91
CA PHE A 19 -20.46 9.80 55.38
C PHE A 19 -19.19 9.37 54.64
N VAL A 20 -18.66 8.16 54.88
CA VAL A 20 -17.43 7.70 54.21
C VAL A 20 -17.71 7.22 52.77
N LEU A 21 -18.93 6.79 52.46
CA LEU A 21 -19.27 6.31 51.12
C LEU A 21 -19.59 7.45 50.14
N VAL A 22 -20.02 8.63 50.61
CA VAL A 22 -20.32 9.77 49.73
C VAL A 22 -19.04 10.52 49.33
N SER A 23 -18.00 10.53 50.17
CA SER A 23 -16.74 11.20 49.86
C SER A 23 -15.85 10.42 48.87
N ILE A 24 -16.00 9.09 48.78
CA ILE A 24 -15.25 8.27 47.81
C ILE A 24 -15.88 8.38 46.40
N SER A 25 -17.19 8.62 46.29
CA SER A 25 -17.86 8.79 44.99
C SER A 25 -17.56 10.14 44.31
N LEU A 26 -17.16 11.18 45.05
CA LEU A 26 -16.86 12.49 44.44
C LEU A 26 -15.41 12.60 43.89
N VAL A 27 -14.49 11.75 44.35
CA VAL A 27 -13.09 11.76 43.86
C VAL A 27 -12.90 10.93 42.59
N VAL A 28 -13.78 9.94 42.33
CA VAL A 28 -13.71 9.11 41.11
C VAL A 28 -14.34 9.81 39.88
N GLY A 29 -15.19 10.83 40.08
CA GLY A 29 -15.91 11.50 39.00
C GLY A 29 -15.12 12.55 38.20
N VAL A 30 -13.95 13.01 38.68
CA VAL A 30 -13.20 14.12 38.04
C VAL A 30 -12.01 13.64 37.18
N VAL A 31 -11.62 12.37 37.29
CA VAL A 31 -10.45 11.85 36.54
C VAL A 31 -10.81 11.29 35.15
N ALA A 32 -12.10 11.05 34.88
CA ALA A 32 -12.54 10.38 33.66
C ALA A 32 -13.04 11.34 32.56
N CYS A 33 -12.23 12.35 32.18
CA CYS A 33 -12.36 12.94 30.85
C CYS A 33 -11.10 13.71 30.43
N LYS A 34 -9.91 13.11 30.54
CA LYS A 34 -8.91 13.42 29.52
C LYS A 34 -9.39 12.74 28.25
N ARG A 35 -10.17 13.46 27.43
CA ARG A 35 -10.23 13.16 26.00
C ARG A 35 -8.79 13.18 25.53
N MET A 36 -8.24 11.99 25.34
CA MET A 36 -7.01 11.80 24.60
C MET A 36 -7.38 12.26 23.20
N THR A 37 -7.23 13.55 22.92
CA THR A 37 -7.11 14.03 21.55
C THR A 37 -5.90 13.28 21.01
N GLN A 38 -6.17 12.15 20.33
CA GLN A 38 -5.24 11.64 19.36
C GLN A 38 -5.08 12.80 18.38
N THR A 39 -4.02 13.57 18.57
CA THR A 39 -3.43 14.28 17.46
C THR A 39 -3.02 13.17 16.52
N THR A 40 -3.91 12.81 15.61
CA THR A 40 -3.52 12.05 14.43
C THR A 40 -2.59 13.01 13.71
N THR A 41 -1.29 12.96 14.04
CA THR A 41 -0.27 13.51 13.17
C THR A 41 -0.62 12.91 11.82
N ALA A 42 -1.08 13.74 10.88
CA ALA A 42 -1.45 13.25 9.57
C ALA A 42 -0.26 12.42 9.09
N SER A 43 -0.51 11.14 8.79
CA SER A 43 0.57 10.27 8.35
C SER A 43 1.24 10.95 7.18
N LEU A 44 2.57 11.11 7.25
CA LEU A 44 3.38 11.63 6.14
C LEU A 44 3.60 10.58 5.05
N ASP A 45 2.85 9.47 5.11
CA ASP A 45 2.86 8.45 4.09
C ASP A 45 2.48 9.01 2.71
N TRP A 46 3.04 8.33 1.71
CA TRP A 46 2.75 8.53 0.29
C TRP A 46 2.39 7.18 -0.32
N PRO A 47 1.22 6.61 0.02
CA PRO A 47 0.88 5.22 -0.30
C PRO A 47 0.42 5.01 -1.74
N ILE A 48 0.08 6.09 -2.45
CA ILE A 48 -0.44 6.05 -3.82
C ILE A 48 0.49 6.86 -4.72
N THR A 49 0.75 6.34 -5.92
CA THR A 49 1.46 7.11 -6.96
C THR A 49 0.67 8.40 -7.22
N GLY A 50 1.24 9.54 -6.85
CA GLY A 50 0.60 10.85 -6.98
C GLY A 50 -0.08 11.40 -5.73
N GLY A 51 0.14 10.79 -4.57
CA GLY A 51 -0.20 11.35 -3.25
C GLY A 51 -1.57 10.90 -2.74
N ASP A 52 -2.63 11.15 -3.51
CA ASP A 52 -4.00 10.80 -3.15
C ASP A 52 -4.78 10.20 -4.34
N SER A 53 -6.04 9.81 -4.12
CA SER A 53 -6.91 9.24 -5.16
C SER A 53 -7.25 10.22 -6.29
N GLY A 54 -7.12 11.52 -6.05
CA GLY A 54 -7.23 12.57 -7.08
C GLY A 54 -5.92 12.82 -7.83
N VAL A 55 -4.82 12.16 -7.42
CA VAL A 55 -3.48 12.31 -7.98
C VAL A 55 -3.00 13.78 -7.91
N THR A 56 -3.35 14.49 -6.84
CA THR A 56 -3.06 15.93 -6.70
C THR A 56 -1.56 16.24 -6.57
N ARG A 57 -0.77 15.26 -6.14
CA ARG A 57 0.65 15.38 -5.79
C ARG A 57 0.89 16.43 -4.69
N PHE A 58 -0.10 16.66 -3.84
CA PHE A 58 -0.01 17.59 -2.72
C PHE A 58 0.45 16.87 -1.44
N ALA A 59 1.45 17.43 -0.75
CA ALA A 59 1.83 17.03 0.59
C ALA A 59 1.39 18.12 1.57
N ALA A 60 0.66 17.76 2.62
CA ALA A 60 0.26 18.69 3.68
C ALA A 60 1.41 19.02 4.66
N ALA A 61 2.61 18.47 4.44
CA ALA A 61 3.80 18.73 5.25
C ALA A 61 4.29 20.16 5.07
N ASP A 62 4.54 20.86 6.18
CA ASP A 62 4.90 22.29 6.21
C ASP A 62 6.27 22.55 6.86
N GLN A 63 7.02 21.51 7.22
CA GLN A 63 8.35 21.65 7.82
C GLN A 63 9.34 22.37 6.87
N ILE A 64 9.23 22.10 5.56
CA ILE A 64 10.02 22.75 4.51
C ILE A 64 9.16 23.83 3.87
N THR A 65 9.61 25.07 3.96
CA THR A 65 8.89 26.24 3.46
C THR A 65 9.78 27.08 2.54
N LYS A 66 9.19 28.06 1.86
CA LYS A 66 9.94 29.04 1.03
C LYS A 66 11.02 29.77 1.84
N GLN A 67 10.81 29.95 3.14
CA GLN A 67 11.72 30.66 4.04
C GLN A 67 12.94 29.82 4.44
N ASN A 68 12.85 28.49 4.36
CA ASN A 68 13.91 27.61 4.87
C ASN A 68 14.47 26.60 3.87
N VAL A 69 13.90 26.47 2.66
CA VAL A 69 14.31 25.52 1.63
C VAL A 69 15.79 25.64 1.24
N SER A 70 16.36 26.84 1.36
CA SER A 70 17.79 27.09 1.12
C SER A 70 18.73 26.36 2.09
N ARG A 71 18.21 25.83 3.20
CA ARG A 71 18.98 25.08 4.21
C ARG A 71 18.98 23.57 3.97
N LEU A 72 18.29 23.08 2.94
CA LEU A 72 18.22 21.65 2.64
C LEU A 72 19.61 21.08 2.33
N LYS A 73 19.84 19.88 2.87
CA LYS A 73 21.02 19.07 2.60
C LYS A 73 20.57 17.67 2.25
N VAL A 74 21.38 16.97 1.45
CA VAL A 74 21.16 15.54 1.21
C VAL A 74 21.28 14.81 2.54
N ALA A 75 20.20 14.14 2.95
CA ALA A 75 20.18 13.34 4.18
C ALA A 75 20.86 11.98 3.96
N TRP A 76 20.60 11.35 2.81
CA TRP A 76 21.21 10.10 2.40
C TRP A 76 21.11 9.93 0.87
N THR A 77 21.88 9.01 0.31
CA THR A 77 21.84 8.62 -1.10
C THR A 77 21.85 7.10 -1.20
N TYR A 78 20.98 6.56 -2.04
CA TYR A 78 20.90 5.13 -2.29
C TYR A 78 21.24 4.85 -3.77
N HIS A 79 22.17 3.92 -4.00
CA HIS A 79 22.59 3.51 -5.34
C HIS A 79 21.92 2.19 -5.72
N SER A 80 21.04 2.20 -6.72
CA SER A 80 20.28 1.00 -7.10
C SER A 80 21.11 -0.15 -7.70
N GLY A 81 22.37 0.12 -8.06
CA GLY A 81 23.31 -0.85 -8.64
C GLY A 81 23.22 -0.99 -10.16
N ASN A 82 22.29 -0.29 -10.84
CA ASN A 82 22.16 -0.33 -12.29
C ASN A 82 23.11 0.66 -12.95
N LYS A 83 23.92 0.19 -13.91
CA LYS A 83 24.93 1.00 -14.60
C LYS A 83 24.35 1.99 -15.63
N ALA A 84 23.10 1.80 -16.05
CA ALA A 84 22.42 2.62 -17.05
C ALA A 84 20.90 2.50 -16.94
N GLY A 85 20.18 3.43 -17.56
CA GLY A 85 18.73 3.45 -17.66
C GLY A 85 18.06 4.51 -16.77
N ASN A 86 16.77 4.72 -17.00
CA ASN A 86 16.01 5.82 -16.38
C ASN A 86 15.16 5.31 -15.22
N ILE A 87 15.15 6.04 -14.11
CA ILE A 87 14.20 5.85 -13.02
C ILE A 87 13.05 6.85 -13.25
N GLN A 88 11.86 6.34 -13.52
CA GLN A 88 10.65 7.15 -13.75
C GLN A 88 9.58 6.92 -12.68
N GLY A 89 9.83 5.98 -11.75
CA GLY A 89 8.94 5.64 -10.66
C GLY A 89 8.85 6.74 -9.63
N ASN A 90 7.61 7.06 -9.20
CA ASN A 90 7.41 7.84 -7.99
C ASN A 90 7.53 6.87 -6.80
N PRO A 91 8.42 7.12 -5.83
CA PRO A 91 8.50 6.27 -4.64
C PRO A 91 7.17 6.22 -3.90
N LEU A 92 6.85 5.08 -3.32
CA LEU A 92 5.81 4.98 -2.30
C LEU A 92 6.46 4.96 -0.93
N ILE A 93 5.86 5.65 0.03
CA ILE A 93 6.30 5.65 1.44
C ILE A 93 5.13 5.17 2.28
N VAL A 94 5.29 4.08 3.01
CA VAL A 94 4.27 3.54 3.92
C VAL A 94 4.97 3.06 5.18
N ASP A 95 4.51 3.51 6.35
CA ASP A 95 5.00 3.08 7.66
C ASP A 95 6.53 3.20 7.79
N GLY A 96 7.12 4.26 7.22
CA GLY A 96 8.56 4.53 7.26
C GLY A 96 9.41 3.69 6.29
N VAL A 97 8.79 2.88 5.43
CA VAL A 97 9.47 2.15 4.35
C VAL A 97 9.22 2.86 3.02
N MET A 98 10.31 3.14 2.30
CA MET A 98 10.26 3.67 0.94
C MET A 98 10.47 2.55 -0.07
N TYR A 99 9.56 2.44 -1.02
CA TYR A 99 9.60 1.46 -2.09
C TYR A 99 9.91 2.15 -3.43
N VAL A 100 10.93 1.66 -4.13
CA VAL A 100 11.39 2.23 -5.39
C VAL A 100 11.62 1.16 -6.45
N THR A 101 11.45 1.55 -7.72
CA THR A 101 11.71 0.70 -8.88
C THR A 101 13.06 1.02 -9.50
N THR A 102 13.74 0.01 -10.06
CA THR A 102 15.01 0.20 -10.76
C THR A 102 14.87 0.16 -12.28
N PRO A 103 15.89 0.61 -13.05
CA PRO A 103 15.92 0.41 -14.50
C PRO A 103 15.91 -1.06 -14.95
N ALA A 104 16.27 -2.00 -14.07
CA ALA A 104 16.15 -3.45 -14.30
C ALA A 104 14.74 -3.99 -13.93
N GLN A 105 13.80 -3.10 -13.58
CA GLN A 105 12.45 -3.42 -13.13
C GLN A 105 12.43 -4.26 -11.84
N GLU A 106 13.43 -4.09 -10.97
CA GLU A 106 13.42 -4.62 -9.61
C GLU A 106 12.68 -3.67 -8.68
N ILE A 107 12.19 -4.21 -7.54
CA ILE A 107 11.70 -3.39 -6.43
C ILE A 107 12.72 -3.41 -5.30
N ILE A 108 12.96 -2.25 -4.70
CA ILE A 108 13.82 -2.10 -3.54
C ILE A 108 12.98 -1.45 -2.46
N ALA A 109 13.01 -2.05 -1.26
CA ALA A 109 12.55 -1.41 -0.05
C ALA A 109 13.75 -0.87 0.72
N VAL A 110 13.69 0.40 1.09
CA VAL A 110 14.67 1.04 1.97
C VAL A 110 13.97 1.66 3.16
N ASN A 111 14.67 1.76 4.28
CA ASN A 111 14.20 2.58 5.39
C ASN A 111 14.19 4.06 4.93
N ALA A 112 13.04 4.73 5.00
CA ALA A 112 12.87 6.07 4.46
C ALA A 112 13.68 7.15 5.21
N THR A 113 14.07 6.88 6.46
CA THR A 113 14.84 7.80 7.29
C THR A 113 16.33 7.79 6.98
N ASN A 114 16.91 6.62 6.69
CA ASN A 114 18.37 6.47 6.56
C ASN A 114 18.85 5.84 5.24
N GLY A 115 17.93 5.40 4.37
CA GLY A 115 18.26 4.82 3.06
C GLY A 115 18.82 3.39 3.12
N GLN A 116 18.84 2.74 4.28
CA GLN A 116 19.32 1.35 4.40
C GLN A 116 18.38 0.39 3.66
N GLU A 117 18.92 -0.46 2.79
CA GLU A 117 18.16 -1.51 2.12
C GLU A 117 17.59 -2.51 3.13
N ILE A 118 16.29 -2.74 3.04
CA ILE A 118 15.57 -3.75 3.82
C ILE A 118 15.51 -5.05 3.02
N TRP A 119 15.06 -4.94 1.77
CA TRP A 119 15.01 -6.05 0.84
C TRP A 119 15.05 -5.54 -0.61
N ARG A 120 15.42 -6.45 -1.52
CA ARG A 120 15.33 -6.28 -2.97
C ARG A 120 14.62 -7.47 -3.59
N HIS A 121 13.76 -7.17 -4.55
CA HIS A 121 13.02 -8.15 -5.32
C HIS A 121 13.41 -8.07 -6.80
N ASN A 122 14.04 -9.13 -7.31
CA ASN A 122 14.27 -9.32 -8.74
C ASN A 122 13.18 -10.24 -9.31
N PRO A 123 12.29 -9.73 -10.20
CA PRO A 123 11.20 -10.53 -10.74
C PRO A 123 11.60 -11.46 -11.89
N ALA A 124 12.83 -11.35 -12.42
CA ALA A 124 13.29 -12.19 -13.51
C ALA A 124 13.60 -13.62 -13.03
N ARG A 125 13.06 -14.62 -13.72
CA ARG A 125 13.41 -16.04 -13.54
C ARG A 125 14.59 -16.42 -14.43
N ALA A 126 15.11 -17.64 -14.24
CA ALA A 126 16.23 -18.16 -15.01
C ALA A 126 15.99 -18.01 -16.53
N GLY A 127 16.92 -17.36 -17.22
CA GLY A 127 16.84 -17.08 -18.66
C GLY A 127 16.10 -15.80 -19.04
N GLU A 128 15.40 -15.14 -18.12
CA GLU A 128 14.71 -13.88 -18.37
C GLU A 128 15.65 -12.69 -18.20
N LYS A 129 15.45 -11.65 -19.02
CA LYS A 129 16.13 -10.37 -18.91
C LYS A 129 15.10 -9.27 -18.97
N PHE A 130 14.97 -8.51 -17.88
CA PHE A 130 14.06 -7.38 -17.79
C PHE A 130 14.82 -6.07 -17.81
N GLY A 131 14.08 -5.01 -18.13
CA GLY A 131 14.61 -3.67 -18.22
C GLY A 131 13.70 -2.75 -19.01
N GLY A 132 14.00 -1.46 -18.93
CA GLY A 132 13.24 -0.42 -19.61
C GLY A 132 12.36 0.37 -18.66
N ILE A 133 11.31 0.99 -19.19
CA ILE A 133 10.52 1.96 -18.45
C ILE A 133 9.63 1.24 -17.43
N ASN A 134 9.71 1.68 -16.17
CA ASN A 134 8.73 1.39 -15.13
C ASN A 134 8.46 2.70 -14.38
N ARG A 135 7.18 3.05 -14.22
CA ARG A 135 6.72 4.33 -13.63
C ARG A 135 6.19 4.19 -12.21
N GLY A 136 6.37 3.02 -11.60
CA GLY A 136 6.12 2.81 -10.20
C GLY A 136 5.32 1.54 -9.93
N ILE A 137 4.74 1.53 -8.75
CA ILE A 137 4.08 0.40 -8.13
C ILE A 137 2.75 0.84 -7.53
N ALA A 138 1.94 -0.13 -7.13
CA ALA A 138 0.80 0.09 -6.26
C ALA A 138 1.00 -0.65 -4.94
N TYR A 139 0.54 -0.02 -3.85
CA TYR A 139 0.46 -0.64 -2.54
C TYR A 139 -1.00 -0.98 -2.23
N TRP A 140 -1.23 -2.15 -1.65
CA TRP A 140 -2.53 -2.58 -1.16
C TRP A 140 -2.37 -3.25 0.20
N ASN A 141 -3.27 -2.97 1.11
CA ASN A 141 -3.33 -3.65 2.40
C ASN A 141 -4.77 -3.90 2.84
N GLU A 142 -4.98 -5.00 3.53
CA GLU A 142 -6.20 -5.31 4.26
C GLU A 142 -5.89 -6.26 5.41
N GLY A 143 -6.34 -5.93 6.61
CA GLY A 143 -6.00 -6.67 7.81
C GLY A 143 -4.48 -6.79 7.97
N ASN A 144 -3.96 -8.02 7.95
CA ASN A 144 -2.54 -8.33 8.11
C ASN A 144 -1.79 -8.53 6.79
N GLU A 145 -2.46 -8.41 5.65
CA GLU A 145 -1.84 -8.51 4.33
C GLU A 145 -1.37 -7.15 3.84
N GLN A 146 -0.15 -7.09 3.33
CA GLN A 146 0.42 -5.91 2.69
C GLN A 146 1.12 -6.36 1.41
N ARG A 147 0.73 -5.77 0.29
CA ARG A 147 1.13 -6.20 -1.05
C ARG A 147 1.68 -5.02 -1.83
N ILE A 148 2.76 -5.25 -2.54
CA ILE A 148 3.17 -4.40 -3.65
C ILE A 148 2.80 -5.10 -4.94
N LEU A 149 2.10 -4.37 -5.80
CA LEU A 149 1.73 -4.83 -7.13
C LEU A 149 2.44 -3.96 -8.15
N PHE A 150 3.11 -4.60 -9.10
CA PHE A 150 3.88 -3.90 -10.11
C PHE A 150 4.04 -4.74 -11.35
N THR A 151 4.46 -4.08 -12.42
CA THR A 151 4.65 -4.68 -13.73
C THR A 151 6.13 -4.74 -14.08
N ALA A 152 6.60 -5.90 -14.51
CA ALA A 152 7.93 -6.09 -15.06
C ALA A 152 7.80 -6.80 -16.40
N ASN A 153 8.37 -6.20 -17.46
CA ASN A 153 8.17 -6.61 -18.83
C ASN A 153 6.66 -6.73 -19.18
N HIS A 154 6.17 -7.93 -19.46
CA HIS A 154 4.77 -8.24 -19.75
C HIS A 154 4.05 -8.90 -18.55
N TYR A 155 4.68 -8.98 -17.38
CA TYR A 155 4.09 -9.60 -16.20
C TYR A 155 3.49 -8.57 -15.25
N LEU A 156 2.35 -8.90 -14.64
CA LEU A 156 1.88 -8.28 -13.41
C LEU A 156 2.21 -9.22 -12.24
N LEU A 157 2.87 -8.69 -11.20
CA LEU A 157 3.33 -9.45 -10.05
C LEU A 157 2.74 -8.92 -8.75
N ALA A 158 2.68 -9.79 -7.74
CA ALA A 158 2.37 -9.42 -6.37
C ALA A 158 3.46 -9.91 -5.40
N ILE A 159 3.97 -9.02 -4.56
CA ILE A 159 4.99 -9.32 -3.55
C ILE A 159 4.50 -8.90 -2.16
N ASP A 160 4.88 -9.62 -1.12
CA ASP A 160 4.62 -9.21 0.26
C ASP A 160 5.51 -8.00 0.58
N ALA A 161 4.88 -6.89 0.97
CA ALA A 161 5.56 -5.60 1.14
C ALA A 161 6.56 -5.57 2.31
N ARG A 162 6.42 -6.50 3.27
CA ARG A 162 7.28 -6.59 4.46
C ARG A 162 8.54 -7.39 4.16
N THR A 163 8.42 -8.43 3.35
CA THR A 163 9.50 -9.42 3.12
C THR A 163 10.14 -9.33 1.74
N GLY A 164 9.49 -8.67 0.78
CA GLY A 164 9.93 -8.65 -0.63
C GLY A 164 9.76 -9.98 -1.37
N LYS A 165 9.12 -10.98 -0.75
CA LYS A 165 8.90 -12.30 -1.35
C LYS A 165 7.70 -12.28 -2.29
N THR A 166 7.79 -13.05 -3.36
CA THR A 166 6.67 -13.34 -4.25
C THR A 166 5.50 -13.94 -3.47
N ILE A 167 4.29 -13.46 -3.75
CA ILE A 167 3.07 -14.09 -3.24
C ILE A 167 2.64 -15.16 -4.24
N GLU A 168 3.10 -16.40 -4.02
CA GLU A 168 2.95 -17.51 -4.97
C GLU A 168 1.49 -17.81 -5.37
N SER A 169 0.53 -17.48 -4.51
CA SER A 169 -0.90 -17.67 -4.75
C SER A 169 -1.51 -16.65 -5.73
N PHE A 170 -0.76 -15.64 -6.16
CA PHE A 170 -1.23 -14.64 -7.12
C PHE A 170 -0.93 -15.10 -8.55
N GLY A 171 -1.96 -15.31 -9.37
CA GLY A 171 -1.79 -15.81 -10.74
C GLY A 171 -1.10 -17.17 -10.77
N THR A 172 -0.11 -17.32 -11.64
CA THR A 172 0.68 -18.56 -11.80
C THR A 172 2.06 -18.37 -11.18
N SER A 173 2.26 -18.89 -9.97
CA SER A 173 3.50 -18.74 -9.19
C SER A 173 3.87 -17.26 -8.98
N GLY A 174 2.89 -16.47 -8.55
CA GLY A 174 3.06 -15.07 -8.19
C GLY A 174 3.10 -14.05 -9.32
N ARG A 175 2.82 -14.44 -10.57
CA ARG A 175 2.72 -13.52 -11.71
C ARG A 175 1.64 -13.90 -12.71
N LEU A 176 1.14 -12.89 -13.42
CA LEU A 176 0.21 -13.02 -14.54
C LEU A 176 0.91 -12.56 -15.82
N ASP A 177 0.80 -13.33 -16.90
CA ASP A 177 1.23 -12.88 -18.22
C ASP A 177 0.16 -11.99 -18.85
N LEU A 178 0.49 -10.72 -19.08
CA LEU A 178 -0.42 -9.74 -19.69
C LEU A 178 -0.63 -9.99 -21.19
N ASN A 179 0.12 -10.89 -21.83
CA ASN A 179 -0.12 -11.37 -23.19
C ASN A 179 -1.24 -12.41 -23.26
N GLU A 180 -1.72 -12.93 -22.12
CA GLU A 180 -2.79 -13.94 -22.10
C GLU A 180 -4.20 -13.32 -22.11
N GLY A 181 -5.17 -14.14 -22.54
CA GLY A 181 -6.61 -13.81 -22.54
C GLY A 181 -7.03 -12.76 -23.56
N HIS A 182 -6.23 -12.52 -24.60
CA HIS A 182 -6.56 -11.62 -25.71
C HIS A 182 -7.22 -12.36 -26.87
N MET A 183 -7.80 -11.60 -27.80
CA MET A 183 -8.40 -12.15 -29.03
C MET A 183 -7.35 -12.78 -29.97
N ARG A 184 -6.08 -12.39 -29.84
CA ARG A 184 -4.96 -12.95 -30.59
C ARG A 184 -4.14 -13.86 -29.67
N PRO A 185 -3.44 -14.86 -30.22
CA PRO A 185 -2.55 -15.72 -29.46
C PRO A 185 -1.50 -14.90 -28.69
N ALA A 186 -1.14 -15.35 -27.49
CA ALA A 186 -0.14 -14.68 -26.65
C ALA A 186 1.22 -14.52 -27.35
N SER A 187 1.59 -15.48 -28.22
CA SER A 187 2.81 -15.43 -29.04
C SER A 187 2.90 -14.18 -29.94
N ASP A 188 1.76 -13.62 -30.31
CA ASP A 188 1.65 -12.48 -31.22
C ASP A 188 1.53 -11.16 -30.43
N MET A 189 1.32 -11.26 -29.12
CA MET A 189 1.21 -10.13 -28.21
C MET A 189 2.61 -9.69 -27.78
N LYS A 190 2.85 -8.39 -27.93
CA LYS A 190 4.07 -7.72 -27.43
C LYS A 190 3.66 -6.63 -26.44
N ILE A 191 2.85 -7.03 -25.45
CA ILE A 191 2.34 -6.12 -24.44
C ILE A 191 3.43 -5.83 -23.42
N THR A 192 3.56 -4.56 -23.07
CA THR A 192 4.27 -4.11 -21.86
C THR A 192 3.33 -3.23 -21.07
N ALA A 193 3.60 -3.03 -19.79
CA ALA A 193 2.76 -2.18 -18.94
C ALA A 193 3.64 -1.25 -18.10
N PRO A 194 4.24 -0.20 -18.68
CA PRO A 194 5.22 0.62 -17.98
C PRO A 194 4.62 1.57 -16.93
N ALA A 195 3.29 1.78 -16.90
CA ALA A 195 2.63 2.64 -15.92
C ALA A 195 2.46 1.93 -14.57
N SER A 196 2.43 2.69 -13.47
CA SER A 196 2.04 2.12 -12.17
C SER A 196 0.64 1.50 -12.25
N PRO A 197 0.41 0.32 -11.68
CA PRO A 197 -0.94 -0.18 -11.46
C PRO A 197 -1.76 0.79 -10.59
N VAL A 198 -3.08 0.72 -10.72
CA VAL A 198 -4.01 1.46 -9.85
C VAL A 198 -4.86 0.46 -9.10
N ILE A 199 -5.05 0.71 -7.80
CA ILE A 199 -5.88 -0.12 -6.94
C ILE A 199 -7.22 0.57 -6.74
N TYR A 200 -8.31 -0.16 -6.95
CA TYR A 200 -9.65 0.28 -6.62
C TYR A 200 -10.42 -0.86 -5.98
N LYS A 201 -10.73 -0.72 -4.68
CA LYS A 201 -11.29 -1.80 -3.87
C LYS A 201 -10.39 -3.05 -3.97
N ASP A 202 -10.98 -4.19 -4.32
CA ASP A 202 -10.29 -5.47 -4.50
C ASP A 202 -9.70 -5.67 -5.91
N LEU A 203 -9.60 -4.61 -6.71
CA LEU A 203 -9.08 -4.69 -8.07
C LEU A 203 -7.73 -4.02 -8.22
N VAL A 204 -6.83 -4.69 -8.92
CA VAL A 204 -5.66 -4.07 -9.55
C VAL A 204 -5.93 -3.84 -11.03
N ILE A 205 -5.78 -2.59 -11.45
CA ILE A 205 -6.06 -2.11 -12.79
C ILE A 205 -4.73 -1.78 -13.46
N VAL A 206 -4.50 -2.36 -14.63
CA VAL A 206 -3.26 -2.23 -15.40
C VAL A 206 -3.58 -1.82 -16.83
N GLY A 207 -2.97 -0.74 -17.28
CA GLY A 207 -2.94 -0.36 -18.69
C GLY A 207 -1.81 -1.07 -19.43
N SER A 208 -1.98 -1.27 -20.73
CA SER A 208 -0.95 -1.85 -21.59
C SER A 208 -0.48 -0.88 -22.67
N MET A 209 0.74 -1.11 -23.13
CA MET A 209 1.36 -0.54 -24.30
C MET A 209 1.75 -1.69 -25.23
N SER A 210 1.30 -1.64 -26.49
CA SER A 210 1.67 -2.62 -27.50
C SER A 210 1.74 -1.94 -28.86
N TRP A 211 2.71 -2.36 -29.68
CA TRP A 211 2.85 -1.95 -31.07
C TRP A 211 2.27 -2.99 -32.05
N SER A 212 1.97 -4.21 -31.56
CA SER A 212 1.46 -5.33 -32.38
C SER A 212 0.00 -5.67 -32.09
N ALA A 213 -0.61 -5.04 -31.10
CA ALA A 213 -1.98 -5.28 -30.67
C ALA A 213 -2.63 -4.00 -30.13
N PRO A 214 -3.97 -3.89 -30.15
CA PRO A 214 -4.67 -2.80 -29.48
C PRO A 214 -4.26 -2.72 -28.00
N ALA A 215 -3.87 -1.54 -27.54
CA ALA A 215 -3.70 -1.28 -26.12
C ALA A 215 -5.02 -1.51 -25.37
N ASN A 216 -4.94 -1.94 -24.12
CA ASN A 216 -6.09 -2.33 -23.32
C ASN A 216 -5.89 -1.97 -21.85
N VAL A 217 -7.00 -1.82 -21.13
CA VAL A 217 -7.01 -1.71 -19.68
C VAL A 217 -7.60 -3.01 -19.13
N SER A 218 -6.87 -3.70 -18.25
CA SER A 218 -7.31 -4.94 -17.63
C SER A 218 -7.47 -4.74 -16.13
N GLY A 219 -8.49 -5.37 -15.55
CA GLY A 219 -8.66 -5.46 -14.11
C GLY A 219 -8.48 -6.90 -13.65
N PHE A 220 -7.81 -7.08 -12.52
CA PHE A 220 -7.63 -8.38 -11.87
C PHE A 220 -7.98 -8.25 -10.38
N ASP A 221 -8.47 -9.32 -9.79
CA ASP A 221 -8.60 -9.42 -8.34
C ASP A 221 -7.22 -9.27 -7.67
N VAL A 222 -7.10 -8.35 -6.72
CA VAL A 222 -5.82 -7.95 -6.10
C VAL A 222 -5.16 -9.07 -5.28
N ARG A 223 -5.95 -10.02 -4.77
CA ARG A 223 -5.43 -11.11 -3.92
C ARG A 223 -5.01 -12.32 -4.75
N THR A 224 -5.81 -12.65 -5.76
CA THR A 224 -5.69 -13.90 -6.54
C THR A 224 -5.13 -13.71 -7.93
N GLY A 225 -5.22 -12.51 -8.50
CA GLY A 225 -4.88 -12.24 -9.89
C GLY A 225 -5.93 -12.73 -10.90
N LYS A 226 -7.09 -13.21 -10.43
CA LYS A 226 -8.18 -13.65 -11.31
C LYS A 226 -8.66 -12.47 -12.17
N ASN A 227 -8.77 -12.70 -13.48
CA ASN A 227 -9.24 -11.68 -14.42
C ASN A 227 -10.68 -11.23 -14.07
N ALA A 228 -10.86 -9.92 -13.90
CA ALA A 228 -12.12 -9.28 -13.55
C ALA A 228 -12.74 -8.52 -14.74
N GLY A 229 -12.08 -8.50 -15.90
CA GLY A 229 -12.53 -7.87 -17.13
C GLY A 229 -11.42 -7.09 -17.84
N ARG A 230 -11.71 -6.69 -19.08
CA ARG A 230 -10.79 -5.97 -19.95
C ARG A 230 -11.56 -5.05 -20.90
N SER A 231 -11.05 -3.83 -21.07
CA SER A 231 -11.57 -2.85 -22.01
C SER A 231 -10.54 -2.55 -23.10
N THR A 232 -10.97 -2.63 -24.37
CA THR A 232 -10.20 -2.18 -25.54
C THR A 232 -10.82 -0.90 -26.10
N PRO A 233 -10.05 0.19 -26.29
CA PRO A 233 -10.58 1.48 -26.71
C PRO A 233 -11.04 1.54 -28.17
N TYR A 234 -10.73 0.53 -29.00
CA TYR A 234 -11.16 0.49 -30.40
C TYR A 234 -12.38 -0.44 -30.59
N PRO A 235 -13.43 0.00 -31.30
CA PRO A 235 -14.50 -0.88 -31.75
C PRO A 235 -13.94 -1.89 -32.79
N ASN A 236 -14.42 -3.12 -32.74
CA ASN A 236 -14.07 -4.15 -33.72
C ASN A 236 -14.61 -3.77 -35.10
N GLN A 237 -13.75 -3.48 -36.09
CA GLN A 237 -14.21 -3.27 -37.47
C GLN A 237 -14.87 -4.50 -38.11
N ALA A 238 -14.77 -5.68 -37.48
CA ALA A 238 -15.34 -6.92 -37.99
C ALA A 238 -16.84 -7.12 -37.71
N ASN A 239 -17.49 -6.26 -36.92
CA ASN A 239 -18.93 -6.32 -36.71
C ASN A 239 -19.51 -4.90 -36.63
N SER A 240 -20.06 -4.40 -37.74
CA SER A 240 -20.82 -3.15 -37.83
C SER A 240 -22.14 -3.15 -37.01
N ALA A 241 -22.33 -4.11 -36.10
CA ALA A 241 -23.51 -4.23 -35.24
C ALA A 241 -23.20 -4.48 -33.75
N THR A 242 -21.94 -4.55 -33.31
CA THR A 242 -21.63 -4.72 -31.87
C THR A 242 -21.01 -3.45 -31.28
N ARG A 243 -21.72 -2.88 -30.29
CA ARG A 243 -21.21 -1.85 -29.35
C ARG A 243 -19.77 -2.17 -28.95
N ALA A 244 -18.96 -1.11 -28.74
CA ALA A 244 -17.61 -1.17 -28.19
C ALA A 244 -17.41 -2.39 -27.28
N GLY A 245 -16.42 -3.23 -27.59
CA GLY A 245 -16.10 -4.45 -26.85
C GLY A 245 -15.55 -4.13 -25.45
N VAL A 246 -16.42 -3.59 -24.59
CA VAL A 246 -16.15 -3.38 -23.17
C VAL A 246 -16.64 -4.64 -22.47
N THR A 247 -15.74 -5.58 -22.17
CA THR A 247 -16.02 -6.51 -21.08
C THR A 247 -15.89 -5.68 -19.81
N ARG A 248 -17.01 -5.37 -19.14
CA ARG A 248 -17.00 -4.57 -17.90
C ARG A 248 -15.95 -5.13 -16.95
N ILE A 249 -15.05 -4.26 -16.47
CA ILE A 249 -14.23 -4.59 -15.30
C ILE A 249 -15.18 -4.57 -14.11
N SER A 250 -15.55 -5.75 -13.60
CA SER A 250 -16.47 -5.90 -12.48
C SER A 250 -15.76 -6.58 -11.32
N GLY A 251 -15.64 -5.87 -10.19
CA GLY A 251 -15.20 -6.44 -8.92
C GLY A 251 -16.37 -7.08 -8.16
N ARG A 252 -16.07 -7.93 -7.17
CA ARG A 252 -17.08 -8.34 -6.18
C ARG A 252 -17.59 -7.09 -5.46
N MET A 253 -18.89 -6.84 -5.50
CA MET A 253 -19.52 -5.98 -4.50
C MET A 253 -19.57 -6.79 -3.20
N GLY A 254 -18.54 -6.67 -2.36
CA GLY A 254 -18.66 -7.07 -0.96
C GLY A 254 -19.74 -6.21 -0.32
N GLN A 255 -20.75 -6.85 0.27
CA GLN A 255 -21.69 -6.14 1.14
C GLN A 255 -20.91 -5.66 2.37
N ALA A 256 -21.11 -4.39 2.70
CA ALA A 256 -20.59 -3.75 3.91
C ALA A 256 -21.20 -4.35 5.18
#